data_AF-A0A9D1EKF8-F1
#
_entry.id   AF-A0A9D1EKF8-F1
#
_cell.length_a   1.000
_cell.length_b   1.000
_cell.length_c   1.000
_cell.angle_alpha   90.00
_cell.angle_beta   90.00
_cell.angle_gamma   90.00
#
_symmetry.space_group_name_H-M   'P 1'
#
loop_
_entity.id
_entity.type
_entity.pdbx_description
1 polymer ?
#
loop_
_entity_poly.entity_id
_entity_poly.type
_entity_poly.pdbx_seq_one_letter_code
_entity_poly.pdbx_strand_id
1 'polypeptide(L)'
;MTIDEASRRYKIPVEILREYESWGLCGAVKQVMGDWQYGEEDIQRLSMIMTLHDAGFSSRETEEYMRLLLEGEATRKERLEILSRRRDSMLDEIHLKEKQLDRLDYLRYKMQQARSSRRS
;
A
#
# COMPACT_ATOMS: atom_id res chain seq x y z
N MET A 1 10.47 8.19 20.62
CA MET A 1 9.00 8.21 20.75
C MET A 1 8.52 6.77 20.80
N THR A 2 7.55 6.41 21.66
CA THR A 2 7.04 5.02 21.74
C THR A 2 6.08 4.70 20.58
N ILE A 3 5.73 3.42 20.40
CA ILE A 3 4.76 2.98 19.37
C ILE A 3 3.40 3.67 19.53
N ASP A 4 2.93 3.79 20.77
CA ASP A 4 1.65 4.45 21.08
C ASP A 4 1.69 5.95 20.82
N GLU A 5 2.80 6.60 21.14
CA GLU A 5 2.99 8.02 20.83
C GLU A 5 3.09 8.26 19.33
N ALA A 6 3.81 7.41 18.59
CA ALA A 6 3.95 7.48 17.14
C ALA A 6 2.57 7.35 16.47
N SER A 7 1.80 6.33 16.88
CA SER A 7 0.46 6.11 16.37
C SER A 7 -0.47 7.30 16.66
N ARG A 8 -0.49 7.81 17.89
CA ARG A 8 -1.35 8.95 18.26
C ARG A 8 -0.98 10.24 17.53
N ARG A 9 0.32 10.54 17.47
CA ARG A 9 0.86 11.82 16.97
C ARG A 9 0.81 11.90 15.45
N TYR A 10 1.17 10.82 14.76
CA TYR A 10 1.28 10.80 13.30
C TYR A 10 0.13 10.05 12.62
N LYS A 11 -0.83 9.52 13.40
CA LYS A 11 -1.98 8.76 12.90
C LYS A 11 -1.58 7.53 12.09
N ILE A 12 -0.43 6.96 12.44
CA ILE A 12 0.07 5.72 11.83
C ILE A 12 -0.60 4.53 12.53
N PRO A 13 -1.21 3.59 11.80
CA PRO A 13 -1.78 2.39 12.41
C PRO A 13 -0.71 1.59 13.17
N VAL A 14 -1.06 1.05 14.33
CA VAL A 14 -0.14 0.23 15.16
C VAL A 14 0.34 -1.00 14.40
N GLU A 15 -0.47 -1.54 13.49
CA GLU A 15 -0.10 -2.68 12.64
C GLU A 15 1.07 -2.35 11.71
N ILE A 16 1.06 -1.17 11.09
CA ILE A 16 2.16 -0.68 10.23
C ILE A 16 3.45 -0.50 11.05
N LEU A 17 3.32 0.02 12.27
CA LEU A 17 4.47 0.15 13.18
C LEU A 17 5.05 -1.23 13.53
N ARG A 18 4.20 -2.22 13.83
CA ARG A 18 4.64 -3.60 14.11
C ARG A 18 5.25 -4.31 12.90
N GLU A 19 4.70 -4.13 11.71
CA GLU A 19 5.31 -4.64 10.48
C GLU A 19 6.73 -4.08 10.32
N TYR A 20 6.86 -2.76 10.47
CA TYR A 20 8.14 -2.08 10.38
C TYR A 20 9.16 -2.58 11.43
N GLU A 21 8.74 -2.79 12.68
CA GLU A 21 9.58 -3.41 13.71
C GLU A 21 9.98 -4.85 13.33
N SER A 22 9.04 -5.63 12.80
CA SER A 22 9.24 -7.05 12.46
C SER A 22 10.28 -7.28 11.35
N TRP A 23 10.39 -6.34 10.41
CA TRP A 23 11.34 -6.43 9.30
C TRP A 23 12.78 -6.16 9.72
N GLY A 24 12.99 -5.60 10.92
CA GLY A 24 14.32 -5.30 11.45
C GLY A 24 15.13 -4.35 10.57
N LEU A 25 14.46 -3.52 9.76
CA LEU A 25 15.10 -2.70 8.73
C LEU A 25 15.99 -1.58 9.29
N CYS A 26 15.93 -1.31 10.59
CA CYS A 26 16.71 -0.25 11.21
C CYS A 26 17.64 -0.80 12.28
N GLY A 27 18.93 -0.86 11.93
CA GLY A 27 20.02 -1.18 12.86
C GLY A 27 20.34 -0.05 13.85
N ALA A 28 19.69 1.11 13.74
CA ALA A 28 19.93 2.30 14.57
C ALA A 28 18.87 2.51 15.67
N VAL A 29 17.96 1.55 15.86
CA VAL A 29 16.93 1.68 16.89
C VAL A 29 17.57 1.50 18.25
N LYS A 30 17.58 2.58 19.04
CA LYS A 30 17.94 2.52 20.44
C LYS A 30 16.80 1.83 21.18
N GLN A 31 16.93 0.52 21.42
CA GLN A 31 16.13 -0.12 22.46
C GLN A 31 16.53 0.52 23.79
N VAL A 32 15.66 1.36 24.33
CA VAL A 32 15.85 1.94 25.66
C VAL A 32 14.99 1.13 26.60
N MET A 33 15.64 0.39 27.51
CA MET A 33 14.96 -0.50 28.47
C MET A 33 14.05 -1.57 27.83
N GLY A 34 14.38 -2.02 26.61
CA GLY A 34 13.65 -3.07 25.90
C GLY A 34 12.56 -2.57 24.95
N ASP A 35 12.25 -1.27 24.96
CA ASP A 35 11.22 -0.68 24.10
C ASP A 35 11.81 0.04 22.89
N TRP A 36 11.13 -0.09 21.74
CA TRP A 36 11.46 0.63 20.52
C TRP A 36 11.21 2.13 20.66
N GLN A 37 12.14 2.93 20.13
CA GLN A 37 12.07 4.39 20.13
C GLN A 37 12.20 4.93 18.71
N TYR A 38 11.12 5.49 18.19
CA TYR A 38 11.06 6.10 16.87
C TYR A 38 11.69 7.50 16.87
N GLY A 39 12.60 7.75 15.94
CA GLY A 39 13.17 9.05 15.59
C GLY A 39 12.58 9.64 14.30
N GLU A 40 13.08 10.81 13.89
CA GLU A 40 12.55 11.53 12.71
C GLU A 40 12.73 10.75 11.39
N GLU A 41 13.86 10.07 11.22
CA GLU A 41 14.10 9.22 10.04
C GLU A 41 13.10 8.06 9.97
N ASP A 42 12.72 7.49 11.11
CA ASP A 42 11.74 6.41 11.16
C ASP A 42 10.36 6.91 10.74
N ILE A 43 10.02 8.16 11.08
CA ILE A 43 8.77 8.78 10.61
C ILE A 43 8.75 8.93 9.08
N GLN A 44 9.87 9.32 8.47
CA GLN A 44 9.97 9.39 7.01
C GLN A 44 9.81 8.00 6.36
N ARG A 45 10.45 6.98 6.94
CA ARG A 45 10.33 5.59 6.47
C ARG A 45 8.91 5.05 6.63
N LEU A 46 8.26 5.30 7.76
CA LEU A 46 6.87 4.90 8.01
C LEU A 46 5.90 5.62 7.06
N SER A 47 6.13 6.90 6.74
CA SER A 47 5.37 7.61 5.72
C SER A 47 5.48 6.96 4.34
N MET A 48 6.66 6.45 3.99
CA MET A 48 6.85 5.69 2.75
C MET A 48 6.09 4.37 2.78
N ILE A 49 6.16 3.63 3.90
CA ILE A 49 5.43 2.37 4.09
C ILE A 49 3.93 2.57 3.94
N MET A 50 3.37 3.62 4.55
CA MET A 50 1.95 3.97 4.37
C MET A 50 1.61 4.26 2.90
N THR A 51 2.46 5.03 2.21
CA THR A 51 2.25 5.35 0.78
C THR A 51 2.21 4.09 -0.08
N LEU A 52 3.07 3.10 0.21
CA LEU A 52 3.09 1.82 -0.51
C LEU A 52 1.85 0.99 -0.21
N HIS A 53 1.45 0.88 1.06
CA HIS A 53 0.20 0.19 1.44
C HIS A 53 -1.03 0.84 0.78
N ASP A 54 -1.11 2.16 0.74
CA ASP A 54 -2.20 2.90 0.08
C ASP A 54 -2.21 2.68 -1.45
N ALA A 55 -1.03 2.49 -2.05
CA ALA A 55 -0.89 2.08 -3.46
C ALA A 55 -1.18 0.57 -3.69
N GLY A 56 -1.57 -0.14 -2.63
CA GLY A 56 -1.96 -1.54 -2.63
C GLY A 56 -0.80 -2.52 -2.75
N PHE A 57 0.41 -2.12 -2.36
CA PHE A 57 1.51 -3.06 -2.19
C PHE A 57 1.19 -4.02 -1.04
N SER A 58 1.55 -5.29 -1.20
CA SER A 58 1.52 -6.24 -0.08
C SER A 58 2.61 -5.93 0.95
N SER A 59 2.48 -6.44 2.17
CA SER A 59 3.53 -6.30 3.20
C SER A 59 4.89 -6.80 2.72
N ARG A 60 4.91 -7.88 1.91
CA ARG A 60 6.15 -8.43 1.34
C ARG A 60 6.78 -7.51 0.30
N GLU A 61 6.00 -6.96 -0.62
CA GLU A 61 6.54 -6.04 -1.63
C GLU A 61 6.97 -4.70 -1.01
N THR A 62 6.25 -4.27 0.04
CA THR A 62 6.61 -3.09 0.83
C THR A 62 7.96 -3.30 1.54
N GLU A 63 8.16 -4.47 2.17
CA GLU A 63 9.44 -4.83 2.77
C GLU A 63 10.58 -4.83 1.73
N GLU A 64 10.37 -5.46 0.57
CA GLU A 64 11.33 -5.51 -0.53
C GLU A 64 11.74 -4.10 -0.99
N TYR A 65 10.76 -3.23 -1.22
CA TYR A 65 11.00 -1.84 -1.60
C TYR A 65 11.80 -1.10 -0.52
N MET A 66 11.44 -1.26 0.75
CA MET A 66 12.10 -0.58 1.86
C MET A 66 13.54 -1.04 2.06
N ARG A 67 13.84 -2.33 1.87
CA ARG A 67 15.23 -2.85 1.90
C ARG A 67 16.09 -2.14 0.84
N LEU A 68 15.59 -2.08 -0.39
CA LEU A 68 16.28 -1.39 -1.48
C LEU A 68 16.42 0.11 -1.19
N LEU A 69 15.40 0.76 -0.63
CA LEU A 69 15.44 2.18 -0.29
C LEU A 69 16.59 2.48 0.68
N LEU A 70 16.83 1.60 1.65
CA LEU A 70 17.90 1.76 2.65
C LEU A 70 19.30 1.50 2.10
N GLU A 71 19.43 0.74 1.02
CA GLU A 71 20.70 0.59 0.27
C GLU A 71 21.06 1.85 -0.54
N GLY A 72 20.10 2.78 -0.71
CA GLY A 72 20.33 4.12 -1.24
C GLY A 72 20.16 4.24 -2.75
N GLU A 73 21.03 5.01 -3.39
CA GLU A 73 20.86 5.40 -4.80
C GLU A 73 21.24 4.30 -5.79
N ALA A 74 22.08 3.33 -5.38
CA ALA A 74 22.48 2.22 -6.23
C ALA A 74 21.29 1.36 -6.68
N THR A 75 20.24 1.28 -5.85
CA THR A 75 19.04 0.46 -6.08
C THR A 75 17.88 1.24 -6.70
N ARG A 76 18.12 2.47 -7.19
CA ARG A 76 17.06 3.33 -7.76
C ARG A 76 16.33 2.63 -8.89
N LYS A 77 17.04 1.87 -9.73
CA LYS A 77 16.46 1.19 -10.90
C LYS A 77 15.52 0.07 -10.46
N GLU A 78 15.94 -0.75 -9.51
CA GLU A 78 15.17 -1.85 -8.93
C GLU A 78 13.89 -1.34 -8.25
N ARG A 79 14.00 -0.21 -7.52
CA ARG A 79 12.83 0.46 -6.93
C ARG A 79 11.85 0.94 -7.99
N LEU A 80 12.33 1.52 -9.09
CA LEU A 80 11.47 1.93 -10.22
C LEU A 80 10.79 0.73 -10.89
N GLU A 81 11.48 -0.41 -11.00
CA GLU A 81 10.91 -1.64 -11.56
C GLU A 81 9.79 -2.20 -10.66
N ILE A 82 9.96 -2.18 -9.33
CA ILE A 82 8.91 -2.55 -8.38
C ILE A 82 7.67 -1.66 -8.54
N LEU A 83 7.86 -0.34 -8.60
CA LEU A 83 6.75 0.61 -8.80
C LEU A 83 6.05 0.40 -10.15
N SER A 84 6.81 0.14 -11.21
CA SER A 84 6.27 -0.09 -12.55
C SER A 84 5.44 -1.38 -12.61
N ARG A 85 5.93 -2.47 -12.01
CA ARG A 85 5.18 -3.73 -11.93
C ARG A 85 3.84 -3.57 -11.21
N ARG A 86 3.81 -2.84 -10.09
CA ARG A 86 2.56 -2.58 -9.37
C ARG A 86 1.61 -1.72 -10.20
N ARG A 87 2.11 -0.68 -10.86
CA ARG A 87 1.32 0.16 -11.76
C ARG A 87 0.66 -0.66 -12.86
N ASP A 88 1.41 -1.54 -13.52
CA ASP A 88 0.89 -2.34 -14.63
C ASP A 88 -0.15 -3.36 -14.13
N SER A 89 0.10 -3.99 -12.99
CA SER A 89 -0.89 -4.88 -12.34
C SER A 89 -2.19 -4.15 -11.97
N MET A 90 -2.08 -2.91 -11.47
CA MET A 90 -3.25 -2.07 -11.16
C MET A 90 -4.03 -1.70 -12.42
N LEU A 91 -3.36 -1.44 -13.55
CA LEU A 91 -4.02 -1.18 -14.83
C LEU A 91 -4.77 -2.42 -15.33
N ASP A 92 -4.20 -3.60 -15.19
CA ASP A 92 -4.87 -4.86 -15.56
C ASP A 92 -6.12 -5.09 -14.70
N GLU A 93 -6.06 -4.80 -13.39
CA GLU A 93 -7.22 -4.85 -12.49
C GLU A 93 -8.31 -3.86 -12.92
N ILE A 94 -7.95 -2.62 -13.28
CA ILE A 94 -8.89 -1.61 -13.78
C ILE A 94 -9.58 -2.11 -15.05
N HIS A 95 -8.83 -2.60 -16.03
CA HIS A 95 -9.39 -3.11 -17.29
C HIS A 95 -10.31 -4.31 -17.08
N LEU A 96 -10.01 -5.17 -16.09
CA LEU A 96 -10.91 -6.24 -15.70
C LEU A 96 -12.22 -5.70 -15.11
N LYS A 97 -12.14 -4.69 -14.23
CA LYS A 97 -13.30 -4.07 -13.59
C LYS A 97 -14.18 -3.32 -14.59
N GLU A 98 -13.60 -2.61 -15.55
CA GLU A 98 -14.32 -1.96 -16.65
C GLU A 98 -15.16 -2.99 -17.43
N LYS A 99 -14.56 -4.12 -17.84
CA LYS A 99 -15.28 -5.20 -18.53
C LYS A 99 -16.39 -5.81 -17.68
N GLN A 100 -16.22 -5.86 -16.36
CA GLN A 100 -17.27 -6.34 -15.45
C GLN A 100 -18.43 -5.34 -15.38
N LEU A 101 -18.15 -4.04 -15.33
CA LEU A 101 -19.16 -2.98 -15.35
C LEU A 101 -19.97 -3.00 -16.66
N ASP A 102 -19.31 -3.12 -17.81
CA ASP A 102 -19.98 -3.20 -19.11
C ASP A 102 -21.01 -4.34 -19.16
N ARG A 103 -20.68 -5.50 -18.60
CA ARG A 103 -21.60 -6.65 -18.52
C ARG A 103 -22.80 -6.34 -17.63
N LEU A 104 -22.59 -5.69 -16.49
CA LEU A 104 -23.67 -5.29 -15.59
C LEU A 104 -24.60 -4.28 -16.26
N ASP A 105 -24.05 -3.28 -16.94
CA ASP A 105 -24.83 -2.26 -17.62
C ASP A 105 -25.63 -2.83 -18.80
N TYR A 106 -25.06 -3.77 -19.56
CA TYR A 106 -25.80 -4.50 -20.58
C TYR A 106 -27.01 -5.27 -20.00
N LEU A 107 -26.83 -5.96 -18.87
CA LEU A 107 -27.91 -6.69 -18.20
C LEU A 107 -29.01 -5.73 -17.71
N ARG A 108 -28.62 -4.60 -17.10
CA ARG A 108 -29.55 -3.55 -16.65
C ARG A 108 -30.36 -2.99 -17.81
N TYR A 109 -29.71 -2.67 -18.92
CA TYR A 109 -30.36 -2.15 -20.13
C TYR A 109 -31.40 -3.14 -20.68
N LYS A 110 -31.06 -4.43 -20.78
CA LYS A 110 -32.01 -5.46 -21.24
C LYS A 110 -33.24 -5.57 -20.35
N MET A 111 -33.06 -5.51 -19.02
CA MET A 111 -34.18 -5.57 -18.08
C MET A 111 -35.10 -4.35 -18.19
N GLN A 112 -34.54 -3.16 -18.45
CA GLN A 112 -35.31 -1.95 -18.66
C GLN A 112 -36.13 -2.02 -19.96
N GLN A 113 -35.53 -2.44 -21.07
CA GLN A 113 -36.25 -2.58 -22.34
C GLN A 113 -37.38 -3.63 -22.31
N ALA A 114 -37.18 -4.75 -21.61
CA ALA A 114 -38.21 -5.78 -21.43
C ALA A 114 -39.42 -5.29 -20.62
N ARG A 115 -39.25 -4.28 -19.76
CA ARG A 115 -40.34 -3.62 -19.03
C ARG A 115 -41.10 -2.62 -19.91
N SER A 116 -40.40 -1.93 -20.81
CA SER A 116 -41.00 -0.96 -21.74
C SER A 116 -41.88 -1.65 -22.79
N SER A 117 -41.43 -2.79 -23.31
CA SER A 117 -42.15 -3.57 -24.34
C SER A 117 -43.35 -4.38 -23.82
N ARG A 118 -43.49 -4.54 -22.50
CA ARG A 118 -44.68 -5.15 -21.86
C ARG A 118 -45.76 -4.14 -21.47
N ARG A 119 -45.49 -2.83 -21.62
CA ARG A 119 -46.42 -1.74 -21.26
C ARG A 119 -47.05 -1.05 -22.48
N SER A 120 -46.63 -1.42 -23.68
CA SER A 120 -47.25 -1.04 -24.96
C SER A 120 -48.07 -2.19 -25.50
#